data_AF-A0A528V3L6-F1
#
_entry.id   AF-A0A528V3L6-F1
#
_cell.length_a   1.000
_cell.length_b   1.000
_cell.length_c   1.000
_cell.angle_alpha   90.00
_cell.angle_beta   90.00
_cell.angle_gamma   90.00
#
_symmetry.space_group_name_H-M   'P 1'
#
loop_
_entity.id
_entity.type
_entity.pdbx_description
1 polymer ?
#
loop_
_entity_poly.entity_id
_entity_poly.type
_entity_poly.pdbx_seq_one_letter_code
_entity_poly.pdbx_strand_id
1 'polypeptide(L)'
;PKIVDLIKRLPGVTIRNHAGPGHYVFIMHCNTAPFDNNDLRMALKLAIDREEMLDKILRGYGSLGNDFPINSAYPLFSEDIEQRK
;
A
#
# COMPACT_ATOMS: atom_id res chain seq x y z
N PRO A 1 0.36 11.46 -6.49
CA PRO A 1 -0.93 12.19 -6.43
C PRO A 1 -0.89 13.69 -6.03
N LYS A 2 0.29 14.29 -5.72
CA LYS A 2 0.38 15.64 -5.13
C LYS A 2 -0.30 16.77 -5.93
N ILE A 3 -0.22 16.73 -7.27
CA ILE A 3 -0.73 17.80 -8.15
C ILE A 3 -2.12 17.51 -8.72
N VAL A 4 -2.71 16.35 -8.40
CA VAL A 4 -3.95 15.88 -9.02
C VAL A 4 -5.09 16.87 -8.76
N ASP A 5 -5.24 17.38 -7.54
CA ASP A 5 -6.32 18.33 -7.20
C ASP A 5 -6.17 19.70 -7.86
N LEU A 6 -4.96 20.07 -8.28
CA LEU A 6 -4.72 21.26 -9.09
C LEU A 6 -5.13 21.00 -10.55
N ILE A 7 -4.69 19.88 -11.11
CA ILE A 7 -4.94 19.51 -12.51
C ILE A 7 -6.43 19.27 -12.78
N LYS A 8 -7.18 18.71 -11.80
CA LYS A 8 -8.63 18.49 -11.90
C LYS A 8 -9.43 19.77 -12.22
N ARG A 9 -8.87 20.95 -11.93
CA ARG A 9 -9.54 22.25 -12.14
C ARG A 9 -9.38 22.78 -13.57
N LEU A 10 -8.50 22.20 -14.36
CA LEU A 10 -8.21 22.67 -15.72
C LEU A 10 -9.32 22.21 -16.68
N PRO A 11 -9.92 23.13 -17.46
CA PRO A 11 -10.91 22.76 -18.45
C PRO A 11 -10.28 21.85 -19.52
N GLY A 12 -11.02 20.83 -19.96
CA GLY A 12 -10.58 19.89 -20.99
C GLY A 12 -9.67 18.76 -20.53
N VAL A 13 -9.31 18.67 -19.24
CA VAL A 13 -8.49 17.58 -18.70
C VAL A 13 -9.36 16.52 -18.01
N THR A 14 -9.20 15.26 -18.40
CA THR A 14 -9.79 14.10 -17.70
C THR A 14 -8.72 13.31 -16.99
N ILE A 15 -8.89 13.07 -15.69
CA ILE A 15 -7.98 12.21 -14.92
C ILE A 15 -8.62 10.84 -14.77
N ARG A 16 -7.91 9.79 -15.21
CA ARG A 16 -8.30 8.39 -15.03
C ARG A 16 -7.39 7.74 -14.01
N ASN A 17 -7.97 7.25 -12.92
CA ASN A 17 -7.25 6.44 -11.95
C ASN A 17 -7.42 4.96 -12.31
N HIS A 18 -6.32 4.22 -12.40
CA HIS A 18 -6.32 2.79 -12.67
C HIS A 18 -5.44 2.08 -11.64
N ALA A 19 -5.97 1.01 -11.05
CA ALA A 19 -5.18 0.14 -10.18
C ALA A 19 -4.07 -0.52 -10.99
N GLY A 20 -2.86 -0.54 -10.44
CA GLY A 20 -1.69 -1.18 -11.04
C GLY A 20 -0.98 -2.10 -10.04
N PRO A 21 0.01 -2.87 -10.50
CA PRO A 21 0.76 -3.82 -9.68
C PRO A 21 1.74 -3.16 -8.66
N GLY A 22 1.62 -1.85 -8.44
CA GLY A 22 2.49 -1.12 -7.52
C GLY A 22 2.27 -1.55 -6.08
N HIS A 23 3.36 -1.71 -5.33
CA HIS A 23 3.36 -2.09 -3.92
C HIS A 23 4.41 -1.27 -3.16
N TYR A 24 3.99 -0.59 -2.11
CA TYR A 24 4.88 0.07 -1.15
C TYR A 24 5.23 -0.88 -0.03
N VAL A 25 6.52 -1.08 0.20
CA VAL A 25 7.05 -2.16 1.01
C VAL A 25 7.74 -1.65 2.26
N PHE A 26 7.63 -2.42 3.34
CA PHE A 26 8.48 -2.30 4.51
C PHE A 26 9.35 -3.56 4.62
N ILE A 27 10.51 -3.53 3.95
CA ILE A 27 11.41 -4.69 3.80
C ILE A 27 12.32 -4.81 5.02
N MET A 28 12.56 -6.06 5.43
CA MET A 28 13.44 -6.41 6.54
C MET A 28 14.35 -7.57 6.11
N HIS A 29 15.62 -7.56 6.55
CA HIS A 29 16.57 -8.64 6.27
C HIS A 29 16.33 -9.84 7.20
N CYS A 30 15.52 -10.80 6.76
CA CYS A 30 15.08 -11.95 7.58
C CYS A 30 16.20 -12.93 8.00
N ASN A 31 17.44 -12.72 7.58
CA ASN A 31 18.61 -13.52 7.94
C ASN A 31 19.60 -12.78 8.85
N THR A 32 19.24 -11.59 9.33
CA THR A 32 20.11 -10.73 10.13
C THR A 32 19.38 -10.24 11.37
N ALA A 33 19.97 -10.41 12.55
CA ALA A 33 19.41 -9.89 13.78
C ALA A 33 19.25 -8.35 13.73
N PRO A 34 18.17 -7.77 14.30
CA PRO A 34 17.11 -8.47 15.05
C PRO A 34 15.94 -8.95 14.16
N PHE A 35 16.03 -8.73 12.84
CA PHE A 35 14.96 -9.00 11.88
C PHE A 35 14.83 -10.47 11.48
N ASP A 36 15.71 -11.35 11.94
CA ASP A 36 15.53 -12.80 11.88
C ASP A 36 14.35 -13.27 12.77
N ASN A 37 14.00 -12.53 13.82
CA ASN A 37 12.82 -12.78 14.65
C ASN A 37 11.51 -12.39 13.94
N ASN A 38 10.62 -13.37 13.73
CA ASN A 38 9.32 -13.14 13.08
C ASN A 38 8.36 -12.24 13.88
N ASP A 39 8.33 -12.39 15.20
CA ASP A 39 7.43 -11.62 16.05
C ASP A 39 7.81 -10.15 16.05
N LEU A 40 9.12 -9.84 16.03
CA LEU A 40 9.59 -8.47 15.84
C LEU A 40 9.12 -7.89 14.50
N ARG A 41 9.32 -8.64 13.40
CA ARG A 41 8.88 -8.17 12.07
C ARG A 41 7.37 -7.92 12.03
N MET A 42 6.58 -8.79 12.65
CA MET A 42 5.14 -8.62 12.71
C MET A 42 4.74 -7.44 13.60
N ALA A 43 5.36 -7.27 14.77
CA ALA A 43 5.11 -6.12 15.63
C ALA A 43 5.38 -4.79 14.90
N LEU A 44 6.48 -4.70 14.17
CA LEU A 44 6.82 -3.51 13.38
C LEU A 44 5.80 -3.23 12.26
N LYS A 45 5.30 -4.28 11.58
CA LYS A 45 4.26 -4.13 10.55
C LYS A 45 2.91 -3.69 11.13
N LEU A 46 2.51 -4.24 12.27
CA LEU A 46 1.25 -3.91 12.95
C LEU A 46 1.28 -2.54 13.65
N ALA A 47 2.47 -2.03 13.97
CA ALA A 47 2.64 -0.69 14.55
C ALA A 47 2.42 0.45 13.55
N ILE A 48 2.28 0.16 12.25
CA ILE A 48 2.11 1.16 11.20
C ILE A 48 0.62 1.45 11.01
N ASP A 49 0.23 2.71 11.15
CA ASP A 49 -1.09 3.19 10.74
C ASP A 49 -1.16 3.31 9.20
N ARG A 50 -1.65 2.24 8.56
CA ARG A 50 -1.73 2.16 7.09
C ARG A 50 -2.82 3.08 6.51
N GLU A 51 -3.87 3.36 7.26
CA GLU A 51 -4.92 4.29 6.85
C GLU A 51 -4.37 5.72 6.82
N GLU A 52 -3.62 6.11 7.86
CA GLU A 52 -2.94 7.41 7.88
C GLU A 52 -1.97 7.57 6.70
N MET A 53 -1.22 6.51 6.35
CA MET A 53 -0.35 6.52 5.17
C MET A 53 -1.14 6.69 3.87
N LEU A 54 -2.24 5.95 3.69
CA LEU A 54 -3.10 6.05 2.51
C LEU A 54 -3.65 7.47 2.35
N ASP A 55 -4.10 8.07 3.44
CA ASP A 55 -4.68 9.41 3.45
C ASP A 55 -3.63 10.50 3.24
N LYS A 56 -2.54 10.47 4.00
CA LYS A 56 -1.57 11.59 4.00
C LYS A 56 -0.55 11.50 2.88
N ILE A 57 -0.06 10.29 2.58
CA ILE A 57 1.00 10.08 1.59
C ILE A 57 0.38 9.87 0.21
N LEU A 58 -0.55 8.92 0.09
CA LEU A 58 -1.15 8.56 -1.18
C LEU A 58 -2.39 9.41 -1.52
N ARG A 59 -2.93 10.18 -0.58
CA ARG A 59 -4.11 11.06 -0.79
C ARG A 59 -5.30 10.29 -1.35
N GLY A 60 -5.51 9.06 -0.88
CA GLY A 60 -6.57 8.16 -1.36
C GLY A 60 -6.30 7.53 -2.74
N TYR A 61 -5.14 7.76 -3.37
CA TYR A 61 -4.76 7.14 -4.65
C TYR A 61 -4.01 5.81 -4.44
N GLY A 62 -4.56 4.96 -3.60
CA GLY A 62 -4.03 3.64 -3.29
C GLY A 62 -5.09 2.78 -2.60
N SER A 63 -4.68 1.61 -2.14
CA SER A 63 -5.47 0.72 -1.30
C SER A 63 -4.59 0.19 -0.18
N LEU A 64 -5.20 -0.27 0.90
CA LEU A 64 -4.45 -0.96 1.95
C LEU A 64 -3.81 -2.23 1.38
N GLY A 65 -2.54 -2.44 1.73
CA GLY A 65 -1.82 -3.67 1.45
C GLY A 65 -1.93 -4.65 2.61
N ASN A 66 -1.75 -5.94 2.31
CA ASN A 66 -1.83 -7.01 3.31
C ASN A 66 -0.47 -7.72 3.51
N ASP A 67 0.62 -6.96 3.39
CA ASP A 67 2.02 -7.40 3.55
C ASP A 67 2.51 -8.47 2.54
N PHE A 68 1.92 -8.55 1.34
CA PHE A 68 2.37 -9.35 0.21
C PHE A 68 2.19 -8.60 -1.12
N PRO A 69 2.95 -8.95 -2.19
CA PRO A 69 3.03 -8.12 -3.40
C PRO A 69 1.90 -8.31 -4.42
N ILE A 70 0.96 -9.22 -4.16
CA ILE A 70 -0.16 -9.51 -5.06
C ILE A 70 -1.36 -8.69 -4.61
N ASN A 71 -1.87 -7.81 -5.46
CA ASN A 71 -3.05 -6.98 -5.20
C ASN A 71 -4.13 -7.25 -6.25
N SER A 72 -5.29 -6.61 -6.13
CA SER A 72 -6.44 -6.79 -7.03
C SER A 72 -6.18 -6.45 -8.52
N ALA A 73 -5.05 -5.83 -8.85
CA ALA A 73 -4.65 -5.66 -10.25
C ALA A 73 -4.14 -6.96 -10.90
N TYR A 74 -3.85 -8.00 -10.10
CA TYR A 74 -3.41 -9.30 -10.59
C TYR A 74 -4.58 -10.28 -10.74
N PRO A 75 -4.64 -11.08 -11.83
CA PRO A 75 -5.74 -12.02 -12.07
C PRO A 75 -5.94 -13.11 -11.01
N LEU A 76 -4.89 -13.41 -10.24
CA LEU A 76 -4.88 -14.46 -9.22
C LEU A 76 -4.86 -13.89 -7.79
N PHE A 77 -5.32 -12.65 -7.61
CA PHE A 77 -5.54 -12.11 -6.27
C PHE A 77 -6.69 -12.86 -5.60
N SER A 78 -6.46 -13.32 -4.36
CA SER A 78 -7.49 -13.97 -3.54
C SER A 78 -8.11 -12.93 -2.60
N GLU A 79 -9.43 -12.86 -2.61
CA GLU A 79 -10.23 -12.05 -1.68
C GLU A 79 -10.52 -12.80 -0.36
N ASP A 80 -10.13 -14.07 -0.27
CA ASP A 80 -10.37 -14.93 0.91
C ASP A 80 -9.38 -14.67 2.05
N ILE A 81 -8.33 -13.86 1.80
CA ILE A 81 -7.32 -13.52 2.79
C ILE A 81 -7.78 -12.28 3.58
N GLU A 82 -8.09 -12.47 4.86
CA GLU A 82 -8.48 -11.36 5.75
C GLU A 82 -7.39 -10.29 5.80
N GLN A 83 -7.81 -9.03 5.74
CA GLN A 83 -6.93 -7.88 5.88
C GLN A 83 -6.33 -7.85 7.30
N ARG A 84 -5.00 -7.78 7.39
CA ARG A 84 -4.31 -7.55 8.67
C ARG A 84 -4.70 -6.19 9.23
N LYS A 85 -5.07 -6.20 10.50
CA LYS A 85 -5.39 -5.00 11.29
C LYS A 85 -4.15 -4.16 11.57
#